data_AF-A0A2S7XTN3-F1
#
_entry.id   AF-A0A2S7XTN3-F1
#
_cell.length_a   1.000
_cell.length_b   1.000
_cell.length_c   1.000
_cell.angle_alpha   90.00
_cell.angle_beta   90.00
_cell.angle_gamma   90.00
#
_symmetry.space_group_name_H-M   'P 1'
#
loop_
_entity.id
_entity.type
_entity.pdbx_description
1 polymer ?
#
loop_
_entity_poly.entity_id
_entity_poly.type
_entity_poly.pdbx_seq_one_letter_code
_entity_poly.pdbx_strand_id
1 'polypeptide(L)' 'MNHAATQIDIHQLAIQDRIDYYEQELSLLSNPATFREKVLANVYRCLLQTCLRQYGSQASFMG' A
#
# COMPACT_ATOMS: atom_id res chain seq x y z
N MET A 1 11.12 -11.34 25.09
CA MET A 1 9.88 -10.57 24.83
C MET A 1 9.31 -11.03 23.49
N ASN A 2 8.27 -11.87 23.54
CA ASN A 2 7.64 -12.46 22.35
C ASN A 2 6.98 -11.36 21.51
N HIS A 3 7.63 -10.94 20.44
CA HIS A 3 7.03 -10.10 19.40
C HIS A 3 6.16 -11.01 18.53
N ALA A 4 5.00 -11.42 19.04
CA ALA A 4 3.89 -11.77 18.18
C ALA A 4 3.48 -10.47 17.47
N ALA A 5 4.23 -10.11 16.44
CA ALA A 5 3.89 -9.03 15.55
C ALA A 5 2.50 -9.37 15.01
N THR A 6 1.50 -8.67 15.54
CA THR A 6 0.14 -8.69 15.03
C THR A 6 0.24 -8.40 13.54
N GLN A 7 0.08 -9.45 12.74
CA GLN A 7 -0.12 -9.38 11.31
C GLN A 7 -1.50 -8.74 11.12
N ILE A 8 -1.57 -7.42 11.33
CA ILE A 8 -2.75 -6.65 10.98
C ILE A 8 -2.90 -6.85 9.49
N ASP A 9 -4.01 -7.46 9.09
CA ASP A 9 -4.33 -7.64 7.69
C ASP A 9 -4.43 -6.23 7.08
N ILE A 10 -3.51 -5.90 6.18
CA ILE A 10 -3.40 -4.57 5.56
C ILE A 10 -4.74 -4.19 4.90
N HIS A 11 -5.55 -5.18 4.50
CA HIS A 11 -6.87 -4.95 3.93
C HIS A 11 -7.92 -4.45 4.93
N GLN A 12 -7.69 -4.59 6.24
CA GLN A 12 -8.57 -4.12 7.32
C GLN A 12 -8.25 -2.70 7.79
N LEU A 13 -7.12 -2.13 7.35
CA LEU A 13 -6.74 -0.75 7.66
C LEU A 13 -7.62 0.27 6.92
N ALA A 14 -7.69 1.50 7.45
CA ALA A 14 -8.34 2.61 6.75
C ALA A 14 -7.64 2.88 5.41
N ILE A 15 -8.37 3.43 4.44
CA ILE A 15 -7.84 3.66 3.08
C ILE A 15 -6.57 4.53 3.12
N GLN A 16 -6.52 5.55 3.99
CA GLN A 16 -5.34 6.41 4.15
C GLN A 16 -4.14 5.62 4.68
N ASP A 17 -4.30 4.83 5.74
CA ASP A 17 -3.20 4.01 6.30
C ASP A 17 -2.67 2.99 5.28
N ARG A 18 -3.55 2.49 4.40
CA ARG A 18 -3.15 1.60 3.30
C ARG A 18 -2.33 2.33 2.23
N ILE A 19 -2.70 3.57 1.91
CA ILE A 19 -1.94 4.43 0.99
C ILE A 19 -0.53 4.62 1.55
N ASP A 20 -0.43 5.08 2.81
CA ASP A 20 0.84 5.34 3.49
C ASP A 20 1.72 4.08 3.53
N TYR A 21 1.12 2.92 3.82
CA TYR A 21 1.81 1.63 3.81
C TYR A 21 2.40 1.30 2.43
N TYR A 22 1.62 1.39 1.35
CA TYR A 22 2.11 1.04 0.01
C TYR A 22 3.14 2.04 -0.51
N GLU A 23 3.03 3.32 -0.15
CA GLU A 23 4.04 4.33 -0.47
C GLU A 23 5.37 4.04 0.25
N GLN A 24 5.31 3.65 1.53
CA GLN A 24 6.48 3.25 2.29
C GLN A 24 7.16 2.02 1.66
N GLU A 25 6.42 0.96 1.34
CA GLU A 25 6.98 -0.24 0.71
C GLU A 25 7.60 0.06 -0.67
N LEU A 26 6.99 0.96 -1.45
CA LEU A 26 7.55 1.40 -2.74
C LEU A 26 8.85 2.20 -2.58
N SER A 27 8.99 2.97 -1.50
CA SER A 27 10.24 3.71 -1.22
C SER A 27 11.42 2.76 -0.97
N LEU A 28 11.16 1.64 -0.30
CA LEU A 28 12.16 0.57 -0.06
C LEU A 28 12.55 -0.16 -1.34
N LEU A 29 11.65 -0.18 -2.35
CA LEU A 29 11.85 -0.81 -3.65
C LEU A 29 12.27 0.18 -4.75
N SER A 30 12.81 1.35 -4.39
CA SER A 30 13.17 2.43 -5.32
C SER A 30 14.16 2.05 -6.42
N ASN A 31 14.93 0.97 -6.26
CA ASN A 31 15.78 0.39 -7.31
C ASN A 31 15.64 -1.15 -7.38
N PRO A 32 14.58 -1.68 -8.02
CA PRO A 32 14.32 -3.11 -8.04
C PRO A 32 15.29 -3.82 -9.00
N ALA A 33 16.25 -4.56 -8.44
CA ALA A 33 17.32 -5.21 -9.19
C ALA A 33 16.89 -6.59 -9.72
N THR A 34 16.05 -7.29 -8.97
CA THR A 34 15.58 -8.64 -9.30
C THR A 34 14.22 -8.62 -9.98
N PHE A 35 13.91 -9.68 -10.74
CA PHE A 35 12.58 -9.87 -11.31
C PHE A 35 11.49 -9.86 -10.22
N ARG A 36 11.78 -10.49 -9.07
CA ARG A 36 10.86 -10.53 -7.92
C ARG A 36 10.54 -9.13 -7.39
N GLU A 37 11.55 -8.28 -7.20
CA GLU A 37 11.35 -6.90 -6.73
C GLU A 37 10.60 -6.07 -7.76
N LYS A 38 10.86 -6.26 -9.06
CA LYS A 38 10.13 -5.57 -10.14
C LYS A 38 8.64 -5.94 -10.13
N VAL A 39 8.33 -7.23 -9.98
CA VAL A 39 6.94 -7.70 -9.85
C VAL A 39 6.31 -7.12 -8.59
N LEU A 40 7.00 -7.17 -7.46
CA LEU A 40 6.49 -6.67 -6.18
C LEU A 40 6.20 -5.16 -6.23
N ALA A 41 7.11 -4.36 -6.78
CA ALA A 41 6.90 -2.92 -6.97
C ALA A 41 5.69 -2.64 -7.88
N ASN A 42 5.48 -3.44 -8.93
CA ASN A 42 4.30 -3.30 -9.78
C ASN A 42 3.01 -3.66 -9.04
N VAL A 43 3.01 -4.70 -8.19
CA VAL A 43 1.86 -5.05 -7.35
C VAL A 43 1.51 -3.90 -6.41
N TYR A 44 2.50 -3.35 -5.68
CA TYR A 44 2.25 -2.22 -4.79
C TYR A 44 1.74 -0.98 -5.53
N ARG A 45 2.27 -0.67 -6.72
CA ARG A 45 1.73 0.42 -7.56
C ARG A 45 0.26 0.22 -7.93
N CYS A 46 -0.12 -0.99 -8.33
CA CYS A 46 -1.51 -1.31 -8.64
C CYS A 46 -2.42 -1.14 -7.40
N LEU A 47 -1.99 -1.67 -6.26
CA LEU A 47 -2.74 -1.56 -5.00
C LEU A 47 -2.89 -0.10 -4.55
N LEU A 48 -1.82 0.69 -4.65
CA LEU A 48 -1.83 2.13 -4.35
C LEU A 48 -2.80 2.88 -5.26
N GLN A 49 -2.76 2.63 -6.57
CA GLN A 49 -3.69 3.25 -7.52
C GLN A 49 -5.16 2.93 -7.20
N THR A 50 -5.46 1.69 -6.79
CA THR A 50 -6.80 1.32 -6.34
C THR A 50 -7.21 2.11 -5.10
N CYS A 51 -6.32 2.23 -4.11
CA CYS A 51 -6.62 2.98 -2.87
C CYS A 51 -6.82 4.47 -3.15
N LEU A 52 -5.96 5.09 -3.96
CA LEU A 52 -6.08 6.50 -4.34
C LEU A 52 -7.38 6.80 -5.08
N ARG A 53 -7.85 5.89 -5.95
CA ARG A 53 -9.16 6.03 -6.60
C ARG A 53 -10.30 5.98 -5.59
N GLN A 54 -10.26 5.04 -4.64
CA GLN A 54 -11.28 4.94 -3.59
C GLN A 54 -11.29 6.18 -2.69
N TYR A 55 -10.12 6.69 -2.33
CA TYR A 55 -9.96 7.90 -1.53
C TYR A 55 -10.51 9.14 -2.25
N GLY A 56 -10.15 9.32 -3.52
CA GLY A 56 -10.67 10.40 -4.36
C GLY A 56 -12.18 10.31 -4.58
N SER A 57 -12.72 9.11 -4.77
CA SER A 57 -14.18 8.90 -4.86
C SER A 57 -14.90 9.20 -3.55
N GLN A 58 -14.32 8.88 -2.39
CA GLN A 58 -14.90 9.26 -1.09
C GLN A 58 -14.87 10.78 -0.86
N ALA A 59 -13.79 11.46 -1.24
CA ALA A 59 -13.68 12.91 -1.14
C ALA A 59 -14.75 13.63 -2.00
N SER A 60 -15.07 13.10 -3.18
CA SER A 60 -16.11 13.65 -4.07
C SER A 60 -17.55 13.44 -3.58
N PHE A 61 -17.81 12.55 -2.63
CA PHE A 61 -19.16 12.30 -2.07
C PHE A 61 -19.47 13.14 -0.81
N MET A 62 -18.47 13.81 -0.23
CA MET A 62 -18.62 14.72 0.91
C MET A 62 -18.57 16.21 0.52
N GLY A 63 -18.54 16.52 -0.79
CA GLY A 63 -18.53 17.88 -1.34
C GLY A 63 -19.87 18.32 -1.89
#